data_AF-A0AAT9RT53-F1
#
_entry.id   AF-A0AAT9RT53-F1
#
_cell.length_a   1.000
_cell.length_b   1.000
_cell.length_c   1.000
_cell.angle_alpha   90.00
_cell.angle_beta   90.00
_cell.angle_gamma   90.00
#
_symmetry.space_group_name_H-M   'P 1'
#
loop_
_entity.id
_entity.type
_entity.pdbx_description
1 polymer ?
#
loop_
_entity_poly.entity_id
_entity_poly.type
_entity_poly.pdbx_seq_one_letter_code
_entity_poly.pdbx_strand_id
1 'polypeptide(L)' 'MRIRQSGPAFRLGAWDTDPTPPTITSPTDTSVSGRGLHLINAYADDWGWFRVNGTNGKYVWCEPGTKPD' A
#
# COMPACT_ATOMS: atom_id res chain seq x y z
N MET A 1 0.61 4.44 10.20
CA MET A 1 -0.42 3.70 9.45
C MET A 1 -1.80 4.21 9.86
N ARG A 2 -2.76 4.25 8.94
CA ARG A 2 -4.13 4.71 9.18
C ARG A 2 -5.12 3.79 8.47
N ILE A 3 -6.24 3.49 9.13
CA ILE A 3 -7.36 2.73 8.56
C ILE A 3 -8.54 3.68 8.45
N ARG A 4 -9.26 3.61 7.33
CA ARG A 4 -10.53 4.31 7.12
C ARG A 4 -11.55 3.32 6.58
N GLN A 5 -12.79 3.40 7.04
CA GLN A 5 -13.89 2.61 6.53
C GLN A 5 -14.91 3.54 5.86
N SER A 6 -15.40 3.16 4.70
CA SER A 6 -16.48 3.84 3.99
C SER A 6 -17.46 2.80 3.46
N GLY A 7 -18.59 2.62 4.14
CA GLY A 7 -19.53 1.54 3.85
C GLY A 7 -18.86 0.16 4.01
N PRO A 8 -18.95 -0.74 3.01
CA PRO A 8 -18.28 -2.04 3.05
C PRO A 8 -16.77 -1.93 2.78
N ALA A 9 -16.30 -0.84 2.16
CA ALA A 9 -14.91 -0.68 1.75
C ALA A 9 -14.02 -0.24 2.92
N PHE A 10 -12.86 -0.87 3.03
CA PHE A 10 -11.79 -0.46 3.94
C PHE A 10 -10.63 0.10 3.12
N ARG A 11 -10.05 1.21 3.58
CA ARG A 11 -8.82 1.76 3.03
C ARG A 11 -7.73 1.74 4.10
N LEU A 12 -6.68 0.99 3.81
CA LEU A 12 -5.45 0.92 4.58
C LEU A 12 -4.46 1.93 3.99
N GLY A 13 -3.81 2.73 4.83
CA GLY A 13 -2.86 3.74 4.40
C GLY A 13 -1.60 3.76 5.25
N ALA A 14 -0.46 3.93 4.60
CA ALA A 14 0.85 4.12 5.21
C ALA A 14 1.47 5.43 4.72
N TRP A 15 2.15 6.12 5.63
CA TRP A 15 2.91 7.32 5.34
C TRP A 15 4.31 7.13 5.91
N ASP A 16 5.33 7.46 5.12
CA ASP A 16 6.70 7.60 5.56
C ASP A 16 7.31 8.91 5.03
N THR A 17 8.48 9.27 5.55
CA THR A 17 9.22 10.49 5.20
C THR A 17 10.16 10.29 4.00
N ASP A 18 10.00 9.21 3.24
CA ASP A 18 10.79 8.94 2.03
C ASP A 18 9.90 9.17 0.79
N PRO A 19 10.25 10.12 -0.10
CA PRO A 19 9.42 10.48 -1.25
C PRO A 19 9.57 9.50 -2.42
N THR A 20 10.40 8.46 -2.27
CA THR A 20 10.72 7.49 -3.32
C THR A 20 9.48 6.69 -3.73
N PRO A 21 9.11 6.66 -5.02
CA PRO A 21 7.98 5.88 -5.50
C PRO A 21 8.01 4.42 -4.99
N PRO A 22 6.90 3.87 -4.48
CA PRO A 22 6.82 2.46 -4.14
C PRO A 22 7.00 1.65 -5.43
N THR A 23 7.94 0.72 -5.41
CA THR A 23 8.28 -0.12 -6.56
C THR A 23 7.98 -1.56 -6.22
N ILE A 24 7.34 -2.30 -7.14
CA ILE A 24 7.11 -3.73 -6.95
C ILE A 24 8.48 -4.40 -7.10
N THR A 25 8.98 -4.96 -6.01
CA THR A 25 10.22 -5.73 -6.04
C THR A 25 9.91 -7.21 -6.20
N SER A 26 10.85 -7.97 -6.77
CA SER A 26 10.83 -9.44 -6.77
C SER A 26 11.83 -9.95 -5.72
N PRO A 27 11.45 -9.96 -4.43
CA PRO A 27 12.32 -10.41 -3.36
C PRO A 27 12.57 -11.91 -3.48
N THR A 28 13.78 -12.34 -3.12
CA THR A 28 14.16 -13.76 -3.04
C THR A 28 13.46 -14.46 -1.86
N ASP A 29 13.48 -15.78 -1.82
CA ASP A 29 12.84 -16.56 -0.75
C ASP A 29 13.41 -16.26 0.65
N THR A 30 14.69 -15.88 0.74
CA THR A 30 15.35 -15.50 1.99
C THR A 30 15.20 -14.02 2.35
N SER A 31 14.59 -13.21 1.49
CA SER A 31 14.37 -11.79 1.75
C SER A 31 13.30 -11.58 2.82
N VAL A 32 13.62 -10.80 3.86
CA VAL A 32 12.68 -10.45 4.94
C VAL A 32 11.83 -9.21 4.64
N SER A 33 12.04 -8.56 3.48
CA SER A 33 11.35 -7.34 3.05
C SER A 33 11.07 -7.36 1.55
N GLY A 34 10.37 -6.35 1.02
CA GLY A 34 10.08 -6.21 -0.42
C GLY A 34 8.81 -6.92 -0.93
N ARG A 35 8.19 -7.77 -0.10
CA ARG A 35 6.96 -8.50 -0.48
C ARG A 35 5.69 -7.68 -0.33
N GLY A 36 5.73 -6.59 0.43
CA GLY A 36 4.53 -5.82 0.79
C GLY A 36 3.73 -5.35 -0.41
N LEU A 37 4.40 -4.74 -1.40
CA LEU A 37 3.72 -4.25 -2.60
C LEU A 37 3.25 -5.39 -3.53
N HIS A 38 3.95 -6.52 -3.52
CA HIS A 38 3.52 -7.71 -4.26
C HIS A 38 2.20 -8.27 -3.70
N LEU A 39 2.08 -8.33 -2.36
CA LEU A 39 0.84 -8.74 -1.70
C LEU A 39 -0.30 -7.75 -1.98
N ILE A 40 -0.04 -6.45 -1.87
CA ILE A 40 -1.04 -5.42 -2.17
C ILE A 40 -1.52 -5.55 -3.62
N ASN A 41 -0.61 -5.73 -4.57
CA ASN A 41 -0.96 -5.88 -5.99
C ASN A 41 -1.75 -7.16 -6.29
N ALA A 42 -1.62 -8.21 -5.48
CA ALA A 42 -2.32 -9.47 -5.67
C ALA A 42 -3.72 -9.51 -5.01
N TYR A 43 -3.89 -8.85 -3.85
CA TYR A 43 -5.08 -9.00 -3.00
C TYR A 43 -5.93 -7.73 -2.83
N ALA A 44 -5.41 -6.55 -3.20
CA ALA A 44 -6.20 -5.33 -3.15
C ALA A 44 -7.07 -5.20 -4.40
N ASP A 45 -8.33 -4.80 -4.21
CA ASP A 45 -9.22 -4.41 -5.31
C ASP A 45 -8.67 -3.15 -6.01
N ASP A 46 -8.14 -2.22 -5.22
CA ASP A 46 -7.46 -1.02 -5.72
C ASP A 46 -6.33 -0.61 -4.77
N TRP A 47 -5.29 0.00 -5.32
CA TRP A 47 -4.21 0.57 -4.54
C TRP A 47 -3.50 1.67 -5.30
N GLY A 48 -2.87 2.57 -4.57
CA GLY A 48 -2.12 3.65 -5.17
C GLY A 48 -1.23 4.38 -4.19
N TRP A 49 -0.57 5.42 -4.70
CA TRP A 49 0.30 6.25 -3.89
C TRP A 49 0.38 7.67 -4.44
N PHE A 50 0.77 8.61 -3.60
CA PHE A 50 1.09 9.97 -4.00
C PHE A 50 2.14 10.57 -3.07
N ARG A 51 2.84 11.61 -3.54
CA ARG A 51 3.77 12.39 -2.71
C ARG A 51 2.98 13.30 -1.76
N VAL A 52 3.39 13.37 -0.50
CA VAL A 52 2.80 14.27 0.48
C VAL A 52 3.49 15.61 0.38
N ASN A 53 2.75 16.64 -0.05
CA ASN A 53 3.27 18.00 -0.15
C ASN A 53 3.68 18.53 1.22
N GLY A 54 4.87 19.13 1.29
CA GLY A 54 5.39 19.79 2.50
C GLY A 54 6.21 18.90 3.44
N THR A 55 6.26 17.57 3.25
CA THR A 55 7.00 16.68 4.18
C THR A 55 8.00 15.74 3.50
N ASN A 56 8.31 15.94 2.22
CA ASN A 56 9.23 15.08 1.46
C ASN A 56 8.94 13.57 1.62
N GLY A 57 7.66 13.20 1.78
CA GLY A 57 7.25 11.82 2.04
C GLY A 57 6.29 11.28 0.99
N LYS A 58 5.89 10.03 1.15
CA LYS A 58 4.87 9.40 0.31
C LYS A 58 3.77 8.78 1.12
N TYR A 59 2.55 8.88 0.61
CA TYR A 59 1.41 8.16 1.15
C TYR A 59 1.04 7.03 0.20
N VAL A 60 1.04 5.80 0.71
CA VAL A 60 0.61 4.60 0.00
C VAL A 60 -0.70 4.15 0.61
N TRP A 61 -1.64 3.71 -0.22
CA TRP A 61 -2.92 3.18 0.24
C TRP A 61 -3.34 1.96 -0.57
N CYS A 62 -4.16 1.11 0.04
CA CYS A 62 -4.82 0.00 -0.63
C CYS A 62 -6.23 -0.24 -0.06
N GLU A 63 -7.07 -0.83 -0.89
CA GLU A 63 -8.42 -1.27 -0.56
C GLU A 63 -8.46 -2.79 -0.75
N PRO A 64 -8.38 -3.58 0.35
CA PRO A 64 -8.48 -5.02 0.25
C PRO A 64 -9.86 -5.43 -0.26
N GLY A 65 -9.89 -6.48 -1.08
CA GLY A 65 -11.13 -6.98 -1.66
C GLY A 65 -12.18 -7.34 -0.62
N THR A 66 -13.38 -6.79 -0.80
CA THR A 66 -14.56 -7.13 0.04
C THR A 66 -15.48 -8.12 -0.65
N LYS A 67 -15.13 -8.53 -1.88
CA LYS A 67 -15.85 -9.58 -2.59
C LYS A 67 -15.73 -10.89 -1.81
N PRO A 68 -16.85 -11.48 -1.38
CA PRO A 68 -16.86 -12.87 -0.96
C PRO A 68 -16.49 -13.73 -2.18
N ASP A 69 -15.63 -14.73 -1.97
CA ASP A 69 -15.41 -15.82 -2.94
C ASP A 69 -16.73 -16.53 -3.30
#